data_AF-A0A8B6EV92-F1
#
_entry.id   AF-A0A8B6EV92-F1
#
_cell.length_a   1.000
_cell.length_b   1.000
_cell.length_c   1.000
_cell.angle_alpha   90.00
_cell.angle_beta   90.00
_cell.angle_gamma   90.00
#
_symmetry.space_group_name_H-M   'P 1'
#
loop_
_entity.id
_entity.type
_entity.pdbx_description
1 polymer ?
#
loop_
_entity_poly.entity_id
_entity_poly.type
_entity_poly.pdbx_seq_one_letter_code
_entity_poly.pdbx_strand_id
1 'polypeptide(L)'
;MKDVYVKGLRNVERLFLDNNKLTKVPKWCSNVDLSYVPNLKTLFLGNNNIGDLGTNNFKCLPSVHTLNLDGIQTGRIQDNVFSSMPHITKLILSRIGNPLKKISEFAFNSSSLSKLDMSLNNFHFERATTKVFSFCQNVVNLDLSKNIMPKNLTMFREILQQLPNLQKLTLVKCGISEIPDMLFASFKMIWSINFSQNRIFHWTNLFLNVTSLTKVDLSMNAISIINQTSFPKEVLSSLKELNLDANIFSCTCDQLWFLNWTKYHMNKVVNFKHYKCKHPIDMDGLLLSSYRPTVENCTPWNPVNTIIICLAGSGAVIVVIIVLIVRCQSNIKNYIYLFRVTYNKRRGYLTLHNDEDFEYNAFVVYCEADSDWVHTQFIQRVENIEGLKLCIHHRDFEIGQPIIGNINKFVEKSRKVVVIMSNDFAKSEWCQWEVDCTGKRRRLGRDVSSRHVEEY
;
A
#
# COMPACT_ATOMS: atom_id res chain seq x y z
N MET A 1 58.23 30.85 -26.69
CA MET A 1 57.97 31.18 -25.27
C MET A 1 59.06 30.54 -24.43
N LYS A 2 59.70 31.33 -23.56
CA LYS A 2 60.77 30.84 -22.68
C LYS A 2 60.16 29.98 -21.56
N ASP A 3 60.80 28.86 -21.24
CA ASP A 3 60.46 28.08 -20.05
C ASP A 3 60.59 28.97 -18.80
N VAL A 4 59.60 28.92 -17.91
CA VAL A 4 59.64 29.62 -16.62
C VAL A 4 60.33 28.73 -15.61
N TYR A 5 61.42 29.22 -15.02
CA TYR A 5 62.17 28.52 -13.98
C TYR A 5 61.93 29.19 -12.64
N VAL A 6 61.56 28.39 -11.63
CA VAL A 6 61.46 28.86 -10.25
C VAL A 6 62.62 28.25 -9.49
N LYS A 7 63.68 29.04 -9.25
CA LYS A 7 64.93 28.58 -8.62
C LYS A 7 65.15 29.23 -7.26
N GLY A 8 65.74 28.49 -6.32
CA GLY A 8 66.28 29.03 -5.07
C GLY A 8 65.27 29.30 -3.94
N LEU A 9 64.00 28.99 -4.12
CA LEU A 9 62.95 29.24 -3.12
C LEU A 9 62.86 28.12 -2.06
N ARG A 10 63.98 27.85 -1.37
CA ARG A 10 64.10 26.69 -0.46
C ARG A 10 63.20 26.74 0.78
N ASN A 11 62.86 27.94 1.26
CA ASN A 11 62.05 28.13 2.47
C ASN A 11 60.57 28.43 2.19
N VAL A 12 60.18 28.50 0.91
CA VAL A 12 58.81 28.88 0.54
C VAL A 12 57.87 27.70 0.77
N GLU A 13 56.84 27.90 1.60
CA GLU A 13 55.81 26.90 1.87
C GLU A 13 54.54 27.08 1.02
N ARG A 14 54.28 28.31 0.54
CA ARG A 14 53.09 28.63 -0.26
C ARG A 14 53.50 29.50 -1.43
N LEU A 15 53.10 29.10 -2.63
CA LEU A 15 53.42 29.81 -3.87
C LEU A 15 52.14 29.99 -4.69
N PHE A 16 51.83 31.25 -4.97
CA PHE A 16 50.68 31.67 -5.76
C PHE A 16 51.17 32.22 -7.09
N LEU A 17 50.88 31.50 -8.17
CA LEU A 17 51.18 31.85 -9.56
C LEU A 17 49.91 31.88 -10.40
N ASP A 18 48.74 31.86 -9.76
CA ASP A 18 47.45 31.95 -10.43
C ASP A 18 47.23 33.31 -11.11
N ASN A 19 46.27 33.38 -12.04
CA ASN A 19 45.90 34.60 -12.77
C ASN A 19 47.07 35.23 -13.56
N ASN A 20 47.94 34.39 -14.09
CA ASN A 20 49.06 34.80 -14.93
C ASN A 20 48.86 34.31 -16.38
N LYS A 21 49.90 34.47 -17.21
CA LYS A 21 49.89 34.05 -18.63
C LYS A 21 50.77 32.82 -18.89
N LEU A 22 50.95 31.96 -17.89
CA LEU A 22 51.79 30.75 -18.03
C LEU A 22 51.15 29.82 -19.06
N THR A 23 51.90 29.38 -20.06
CA THR A 23 51.41 28.40 -21.05
C THR A 23 51.88 26.97 -20.77
N LYS A 24 52.83 26.83 -19.85
CA LYS A 24 53.40 25.56 -19.39
C LYS A 24 53.58 25.62 -17.87
N VAL A 25 53.54 24.45 -17.24
CA VAL A 25 53.93 24.31 -15.82
C VAL A 25 55.42 24.66 -15.68
N PRO A 26 55.82 25.49 -14.69
CA PRO A 26 57.23 25.82 -14.45
C PRO A 26 58.10 24.59 -14.18
N LYS A 27 59.41 24.70 -14.46
CA LYS A 27 60.38 23.65 -14.10
C LYS A 27 60.79 23.80 -12.63
N TRP A 28 60.60 22.73 -11.85
CA TRP A 28 60.86 22.68 -10.40
C TRP A 28 62.15 21.94 -10.03
N CYS A 29 62.73 21.19 -10.97
CA CYS A 29 63.97 20.42 -10.78
C CYS A 29 65.19 21.17 -11.31
N SER A 30 66.33 20.99 -10.65
CA SER A 30 67.64 21.23 -11.24
C SER A 30 67.99 20.14 -12.28
N ASN A 31 69.11 20.32 -12.98
CA ASN A 31 69.62 19.33 -13.95
C ASN A 31 70.02 17.99 -13.30
N VAL A 32 70.11 17.94 -11.97
CA VAL A 32 70.43 16.73 -11.17
C VAL A 32 69.23 16.28 -10.33
N ASP A 33 68.00 16.62 -10.74
CA ASP A 33 66.75 16.26 -10.07
C ASP A 33 66.60 16.76 -8.62
N LEU A 34 67.37 17.78 -8.24
CA LEU A 34 67.20 18.46 -6.95
C LEU A 34 66.02 19.44 -7.03
N SER A 35 65.08 19.37 -6.08
CA SER A 35 63.99 20.35 -5.99
C SER A 35 64.51 21.76 -5.71
N TYR A 36 64.02 22.73 -6.48
CA TYR A 36 64.22 24.14 -6.18
C TYR A 36 63.31 24.65 -5.03
N VAL A 37 62.28 23.88 -4.68
CA VAL A 37 61.22 24.25 -3.74
C VAL A 37 60.88 23.11 -2.75
N PRO A 38 61.87 22.54 -2.04
CA PRO A 38 61.70 21.32 -1.24
C PRO A 38 60.64 21.43 -0.14
N ASN A 39 60.38 22.63 0.39
CA ASN A 39 59.43 22.87 1.49
C ASN A 39 58.04 23.35 1.04
N LEU A 40 57.79 23.40 -0.28
CA LEU A 40 56.52 23.91 -0.81
C LEU A 40 55.37 22.97 -0.48
N LYS A 41 54.37 23.47 0.26
CA LYS A 41 53.16 22.75 0.69
C LYS A 41 51.93 23.11 -0.13
N THR A 42 51.84 24.35 -0.60
CA THR A 42 50.68 24.86 -1.36
C THR A 42 51.13 25.52 -2.65
N LEU A 43 50.62 25.04 -3.78
CA LEU A 43 50.94 25.56 -5.11
C LEU A 43 49.67 25.90 -5.87
N PHE A 44 49.49 27.18 -6.20
CA PHE A 44 48.37 27.65 -7.01
C PHE A 44 48.88 28.07 -8.39
N LEU A 45 48.34 27.44 -9.42
CA LEU A 45 48.68 27.65 -10.84
C LEU A 45 47.42 27.96 -11.67
N GLY A 46 46.28 28.19 -11.02
CA GLY A 46 44.99 28.36 -11.69
C GLY A 46 44.91 29.62 -12.57
N ASN A 47 43.87 29.72 -13.41
CA ASN A 47 43.64 30.83 -14.33
C ASN A 47 44.89 31.22 -15.14
N ASN A 48 45.58 30.20 -15.66
CA ASN A 48 46.71 30.34 -16.57
C ASN A 48 46.38 29.64 -17.89
N ASN A 49 47.15 29.92 -18.95
CA ASN A 49 47.00 29.31 -20.27
C ASN A 49 47.68 27.93 -20.40
N ILE A 50 47.78 27.17 -19.30
CA ILE A 50 48.44 25.86 -19.28
C ILE A 50 47.52 24.85 -19.97
N GLY A 51 47.91 24.42 -21.19
CA GLY A 51 47.12 23.48 -21.99
C GLY A 51 47.62 22.03 -21.94
N ASP A 52 48.88 21.82 -21.59
CA ASP A 52 49.50 20.50 -21.52
C ASP A 52 49.88 20.16 -20.07
N LEU A 53 49.35 19.02 -19.61
CA LEU A 53 49.66 18.40 -18.33
C LEU A 53 50.29 17.03 -18.61
N GLY A 54 51.62 16.99 -18.59
CA GLY A 54 52.42 15.79 -18.72
C GLY A 54 52.91 15.26 -17.37
N THR A 55 53.24 13.98 -17.34
CA THR A 55 53.67 13.21 -16.16
C THR A 55 54.84 13.84 -15.40
N ASN A 56 55.73 14.55 -16.10
CA ASN A 56 56.93 15.16 -15.51
C ASN A 56 56.74 16.61 -15.06
N ASN A 57 55.57 17.23 -15.30
CA ASN A 57 55.39 18.65 -14.98
C ASN A 57 55.44 18.96 -13.48
N PHE A 58 55.07 18.00 -12.63
CA PHE A 58 55.06 18.14 -11.18
C PHE A 58 56.18 17.35 -10.50
N LYS A 59 57.22 16.96 -11.25
CA LYS A 59 58.43 16.33 -10.69
C LYS A 59 59.15 17.33 -9.75
N CYS A 60 59.82 16.80 -8.73
CA CYS A 60 60.55 17.59 -7.71
C CYS A 60 59.68 18.51 -6.86
N LEU A 61 58.44 18.11 -6.59
CA LEU A 61 57.54 18.76 -5.64
C LEU A 61 57.25 17.82 -4.45
N PRO A 62 58.27 17.44 -3.65
CA PRO A 62 58.14 16.34 -2.69
C PRO A 62 57.12 16.63 -1.58
N SER A 63 57.00 17.89 -1.16
CA SER A 63 56.21 18.30 0.03
C SER A 63 54.85 18.92 -0.29
N VAL A 64 54.41 18.92 -1.55
CA VAL A 64 53.17 19.60 -1.94
C VAL A 64 51.96 18.81 -1.44
N HIS A 65 51.14 19.46 -0.63
CA HIS A 65 49.89 18.91 -0.09
C HIS A 65 48.66 19.43 -0.83
N THR A 66 48.69 20.67 -1.31
CA THR A 66 47.56 21.30 -2.02
C THR A 66 48.02 21.84 -3.36
N LEU A 67 47.39 21.36 -4.44
CA LEU A 67 47.59 21.84 -5.79
C LEU A 67 46.28 22.41 -6.35
N ASN A 68 46.33 23.65 -6.80
CA ASN A 68 45.20 24.31 -7.47
C ASN A 68 45.54 24.57 -8.94
N LEU A 69 44.78 23.93 -9.82
CA LEU A 69 44.83 24.03 -11.28
C LEU A 69 43.47 24.46 -11.84
N ASP A 70 42.68 25.19 -11.06
CA ASP A 70 41.41 25.74 -11.52
C ASP A 70 41.61 26.66 -12.74
N GLY A 71 40.74 26.63 -13.76
CA GLY A 71 40.82 27.59 -14.87
C GLY A 71 41.97 27.38 -15.86
N ILE A 72 42.73 26.28 -15.76
CA ILE A 72 43.76 25.94 -16.76
C ILE A 72 43.13 25.53 -18.09
N GLN A 73 43.86 25.63 -19.20
CA GLN A 73 43.31 25.49 -20.55
C GLN A 73 43.48 24.07 -21.15
N THR A 74 43.40 23.02 -20.34
CA THR A 74 43.65 21.63 -20.81
C THR A 74 42.41 20.94 -21.38
N GLY A 75 42.56 20.25 -22.51
CA GLY A 75 41.49 19.42 -23.08
C GLY A 75 41.44 17.99 -22.54
N ARG A 76 42.44 17.55 -21.77
CA ARG A 76 42.56 16.17 -21.27
C ARG A 76 43.36 16.08 -19.98
N ILE A 77 43.04 15.09 -19.15
CA ILE A 77 43.87 14.70 -18.00
C ILE A 77 44.44 13.32 -18.30
N GLN A 78 45.77 13.25 -18.43
CA GLN A 78 46.51 12.06 -18.83
C GLN A 78 46.85 11.20 -17.61
N ASP A 79 47.29 9.96 -17.87
CA ASP A 79 47.68 9.04 -16.82
C ASP A 79 48.87 9.55 -16.01
N ASN A 80 48.81 9.34 -14.69
CA ASN A 80 49.91 9.56 -13.76
C ASN A 80 50.44 11.01 -13.69
N VAL A 81 49.66 12.01 -14.17
CA VAL A 81 50.07 13.43 -14.13
C VAL A 81 50.41 13.89 -12.70
N PHE A 82 49.74 13.35 -11.70
CA PHE A 82 49.93 13.73 -10.30
C PHE A 82 50.74 12.73 -9.46
N SER A 83 51.26 11.65 -10.06
CA SER A 83 51.94 10.57 -9.32
C SER A 83 53.28 10.99 -8.73
N SER A 84 53.91 12.04 -9.27
CA SER A 84 55.20 12.56 -8.80
C SER A 84 55.12 13.40 -7.52
N MET A 85 53.93 13.59 -6.95
CA MET A 85 53.70 14.30 -5.68
C MET A 85 53.23 13.32 -4.61
N PRO A 86 54.14 12.75 -3.80
CA PRO A 86 53.80 11.65 -2.88
C PRO A 86 52.88 12.08 -1.73
N HIS A 87 52.85 13.36 -1.37
CA HIS A 87 52.08 13.89 -0.23
C HIS A 87 50.87 14.75 -0.64
N ILE A 88 50.42 14.69 -1.90
CA ILE A 88 49.28 15.47 -2.35
C ILE A 88 47.99 15.00 -1.66
N THR A 89 47.33 15.89 -0.93
CA THR A 89 46.08 15.58 -0.22
C THR A 89 44.86 16.28 -0.82
N LYS A 90 45.06 17.45 -1.44
CA LYS A 90 43.99 18.24 -2.05
C LYS A 90 44.36 18.64 -3.47
N LEU A 91 43.52 18.25 -4.42
CA LEU A 91 43.63 18.59 -5.83
C LEU A 91 42.37 19.35 -6.28
N ILE A 92 42.57 20.53 -6.86
CA ILE A 92 41.51 21.37 -7.43
C ILE A 92 41.74 21.46 -8.93
N LEU A 93 40.79 20.97 -9.70
CA LEU A 93 40.77 20.92 -11.17
C LEU A 93 39.40 21.41 -11.66
N SER A 94 38.96 22.57 -11.17
CA SER A 94 37.68 23.15 -11.57
C SER A 94 37.83 24.13 -12.73
N ARG A 95 36.69 24.48 -13.37
CA ARG A 95 36.60 25.49 -14.45
C ARG A 95 37.65 25.32 -15.56
N ILE A 96 38.04 24.10 -15.90
CA ILE A 96 39.03 23.85 -16.95
C ILE A 96 38.56 24.53 -18.25
N GLY A 97 39.40 25.45 -18.74
CA GLY A 97 39.23 26.12 -20.01
C GLY A 97 39.63 25.19 -21.16
N ASN A 98 38.96 25.36 -22.29
CA ASN A 98 38.69 24.30 -23.26
C ASN A 98 37.79 23.18 -22.69
N PRO A 99 36.83 22.69 -23.47
CA PRO A 99 35.97 21.60 -23.01
C PRO A 99 36.83 20.39 -22.70
N LEU A 100 36.88 19.98 -21.43
CA LEU A 100 37.55 18.75 -21.02
C LEU A 100 36.92 17.58 -21.79
N LYS A 101 37.70 16.94 -22.67
CA LYS A 101 37.18 15.90 -23.58
C LYS A 101 37.40 14.50 -23.06
N LYS A 102 38.52 14.27 -22.36
CA LYS A 102 38.94 12.93 -21.93
C LYS A 102 39.65 12.98 -20.58
N ILE A 103 39.32 12.01 -19.74
CA ILE A 103 40.06 11.68 -18.51
C ILE A 103 40.54 10.23 -18.68
N SER A 104 41.85 10.01 -18.59
CA SER A 104 42.41 8.66 -18.67
C SER A 104 42.18 7.86 -17.38
N GLU A 105 42.34 6.54 -17.44
CA GLU A 105 42.04 5.62 -16.33
C GLU A 105 42.87 5.87 -15.07
N PHE A 106 44.15 6.21 -15.23
CA PHE A 106 45.08 6.47 -14.14
C PHE A 106 45.31 7.98 -13.93
N ALA A 107 44.39 8.83 -14.41
CA ALA A 107 44.49 10.28 -14.32
C ALA A 107 44.70 10.78 -12.88
N PHE A 108 44.02 10.15 -11.93
CA PHE A 108 44.06 10.50 -10.50
C PHE A 108 44.87 9.51 -9.66
N ASN A 109 45.78 8.74 -10.26
CA ASN A 109 46.59 7.77 -9.53
C ASN A 109 47.43 8.47 -8.45
N SER A 110 46.97 8.35 -7.20
CA SER A 110 47.57 8.98 -6.02
C SER A 110 47.03 8.31 -4.77
N SER A 111 47.93 7.71 -3.99
CA SER A 111 47.61 7.06 -2.72
C SER A 111 47.38 8.04 -1.57
N SER A 112 47.86 9.28 -1.66
CA SER A 112 47.72 10.31 -0.62
C SER A 112 46.51 11.22 -0.83
N LEU A 113 45.89 11.20 -2.02
CA LEU A 113 44.80 12.09 -2.37
C LEU A 113 43.57 11.84 -1.49
N SER A 114 43.13 12.88 -0.79
CA SER A 114 42.01 12.85 0.15
C SER A 114 40.83 13.72 -0.31
N LYS A 115 41.10 14.83 -1.01
CA LYS A 115 40.10 15.78 -1.48
C LYS A 115 40.30 16.06 -2.96
N LEU A 116 39.26 15.81 -3.76
CA LEU A 116 39.26 16.04 -5.20
C LEU A 116 38.08 16.95 -5.57
N ASP A 117 38.39 18.12 -6.12
CA ASP A 117 37.42 19.02 -6.73
C ASP A 117 37.62 19.00 -8.25
N MET A 118 36.63 18.46 -8.95
CA MET A 118 36.53 18.39 -10.41
C MET A 118 35.29 19.16 -10.89
N SER A 119 34.79 20.11 -10.11
CA SER A 119 33.56 20.83 -10.40
C SER A 119 33.69 21.80 -11.59
N LEU A 120 32.57 22.27 -12.14
CA LEU A 120 32.53 23.34 -13.16
C LEU A 120 33.25 23.01 -14.48
N ASN A 121 33.45 21.74 -14.82
CA ASN A 121 34.15 21.35 -16.05
C ASN A 121 33.21 21.01 -17.21
N ASN A 122 31.89 20.97 -16.99
CA ASN A 122 30.90 20.54 -17.99
C ASN A 122 31.27 19.18 -18.64
N PHE A 123 31.94 18.30 -17.88
CA PHE A 123 32.44 17.03 -18.37
C PHE A 123 31.31 15.99 -18.37
N HIS A 124 31.15 15.28 -19.49
CA HIS A 124 30.24 14.15 -19.57
C HIS A 124 30.94 12.89 -19.06
N PHE A 125 30.56 12.39 -17.89
CA PHE A 125 31.17 11.19 -17.30
C PHE A 125 30.94 9.91 -18.11
N GLU A 126 30.00 9.90 -19.05
CA GLU A 126 29.85 8.83 -20.05
C GLU A 126 31.09 8.69 -20.96
N ARG A 127 31.93 9.73 -21.07
CA ARG A 127 33.19 9.72 -21.83
C ARG A 127 34.38 9.21 -21.01
N ALA A 128 34.22 9.04 -19.69
CA ALA A 128 35.24 8.45 -18.84
C ALA A 128 35.10 6.92 -18.82
N THR A 129 36.19 6.25 -18.47
CA THR A 129 36.14 4.84 -18.08
C THR A 129 35.39 4.71 -16.76
N THR A 130 34.74 3.56 -16.53
CA THR A 130 34.13 3.26 -15.24
C THR A 130 35.17 3.30 -14.13
N LYS A 131 36.44 2.95 -14.42
CA LYS A 131 37.60 2.87 -13.51
C LYS A 131 38.30 4.19 -13.15
N VAL A 132 37.72 5.34 -13.50
CA VAL A 132 38.38 6.65 -13.38
C VAL A 132 38.85 7.02 -11.97
N PHE A 133 38.25 6.47 -10.91
CA PHE A 133 38.63 6.73 -9.52
C PHE A 133 39.27 5.53 -8.81
N SER A 134 39.52 4.42 -9.52
CA SER A 134 40.03 3.17 -8.95
C SER A 134 41.41 3.29 -8.29
N PHE A 135 42.21 4.30 -8.67
CA PHE A 135 43.57 4.54 -8.15
C PHE A 135 43.67 5.74 -7.18
N CYS A 136 42.53 6.25 -6.69
CA CYS A 136 42.47 7.28 -5.64
C CYS A 136 41.49 6.90 -4.51
N GLN A 137 41.57 5.66 -4.03
CA GLN A 137 40.61 5.05 -3.09
C GLN A 137 40.56 5.73 -1.69
N ASN A 138 41.55 6.57 -1.37
CA ASN A 138 41.63 7.32 -0.11
C ASN A 138 40.90 8.68 -0.16
N VAL A 139 40.27 9.02 -1.28
CA VAL A 139 39.44 10.22 -1.39
C VAL A 139 38.25 10.13 -0.43
N VAL A 140 38.17 11.10 0.48
CA VAL A 140 37.08 11.23 1.47
C VAL A 140 36.11 12.35 1.08
N ASN A 141 36.55 13.33 0.29
CA ASN A 141 35.70 14.42 -0.19
C ASN A 141 35.82 14.57 -1.70
N LEU A 142 34.70 14.35 -2.39
CA LEU A 142 34.60 14.46 -3.83
C LEU A 142 33.56 15.51 -4.22
N ASP A 143 33.96 16.46 -5.06
CA ASP A 143 33.07 17.42 -5.70
C ASP A 143 33.12 17.27 -7.22
N LEU A 144 32.01 16.87 -7.82
CA LEU A 144 31.82 16.78 -9.27
C LEU A 144 30.75 17.75 -9.78
N SER A 145 30.37 18.75 -8.99
CA SER A 145 29.28 19.68 -9.31
C SER A 145 29.46 20.33 -10.69
N LYS A 146 28.36 20.59 -11.39
CA LYS A 146 28.36 21.22 -12.73
C LYS A 146 29.18 20.44 -13.76
N ASN A 147 29.16 19.12 -13.64
CA ASN A 147 29.45 18.18 -14.72
C ASN A 147 28.16 17.48 -15.15
N ILE A 148 28.25 16.45 -15.99
CA ILE A 148 27.09 15.68 -16.43
C ILE A 148 27.34 14.24 -16.07
N MET A 149 26.57 13.73 -15.11
CA MET A 149 26.67 12.33 -14.67
C MET A 149 26.06 11.37 -15.71
N PRO A 150 26.50 10.10 -15.76
CA PRO A 150 25.96 9.13 -16.70
C PRO A 150 24.47 8.91 -16.51
N LYS A 151 23.72 8.81 -17.61
CA LYS A 151 22.30 8.40 -17.54
C LYS A 151 22.16 6.91 -17.24
N ASN A 152 23.15 6.10 -17.64
CA ASN A 152 23.21 4.69 -17.28
C ASN A 152 23.47 4.53 -15.77
N LEU A 153 22.46 4.06 -15.04
CA LEU A 153 22.51 3.93 -13.57
C LEU A 153 23.57 2.94 -13.08
N THR A 154 23.88 1.90 -13.87
CA THR A 154 24.96 0.94 -13.55
C THR A 154 26.31 1.62 -13.64
N MET A 155 26.58 2.36 -14.72
CA MET A 155 27.81 3.13 -14.88
C MET A 155 27.97 4.20 -13.79
N PHE A 156 26.90 4.93 -13.49
CA PHE A 156 26.90 5.94 -12.42
C PHE A 156 27.30 5.31 -11.08
N ARG A 157 26.69 4.17 -10.72
CA ARG A 157 27.05 3.41 -9.52
C ARG A 157 28.52 2.98 -9.53
N GLU A 158 28.97 2.33 -10.61
CA GLU A 158 30.31 1.77 -10.72
C GLU A 158 31.42 2.82 -10.57
N ILE A 159 31.23 4.01 -11.15
CA ILE A 159 32.19 5.12 -11.03
C ILE A 159 32.37 5.52 -9.57
N LEU A 160 31.27 5.69 -8.82
CA LEU A 160 31.34 6.15 -7.43
C LEU A 160 31.76 5.08 -6.44
N GLN A 161 31.39 3.81 -6.67
CA GLN A 161 31.71 2.70 -5.76
C GLN A 161 33.21 2.41 -5.61
N GLN A 162 34.06 3.04 -6.44
CA GLN A 162 35.52 2.96 -6.38
C GLN A 162 36.13 3.72 -5.20
N LEU A 163 35.33 4.51 -4.49
CA LEU A 163 35.76 5.35 -3.39
C LEU A 163 35.18 4.84 -2.06
N PRO A 164 35.68 3.73 -1.50
CA PRO A 164 35.07 3.09 -0.32
C PRO A 164 35.11 3.97 0.94
N ASN A 165 36.08 4.89 1.01
CA ASN A 165 36.30 5.78 2.16
C ASN A 165 35.55 7.11 2.05
N LEU A 166 34.64 7.27 1.08
CA LEU A 166 33.98 8.53 0.82
C LEU A 166 33.13 8.99 2.02
N GLN A 167 33.35 10.23 2.45
CA GLN A 167 32.70 10.87 3.59
C GLN A 167 31.76 12.00 3.17
N LYS A 168 32.15 12.74 2.13
CA LYS A 168 31.38 13.84 1.54
C LYS A 168 31.33 13.71 0.02
N LEU A 169 30.11 13.73 -0.53
CA LEU A 169 29.87 13.71 -1.98
C LEU A 169 29.04 14.93 -2.39
N THR A 170 29.52 15.67 -3.38
CA THR A 170 28.84 16.86 -3.92
C THR A 170 28.62 16.70 -5.43
N LEU A 171 27.35 16.65 -5.84
CA LEU A 171 26.87 16.47 -7.22
C LEU A 171 25.84 17.56 -7.57
N VAL A 172 26.17 18.82 -7.32
CA VAL A 172 25.25 19.95 -7.58
C VAL A 172 25.15 20.22 -9.07
N LYS A 173 23.93 20.37 -9.61
CA LYS A 173 23.70 20.71 -11.02
C LYS A 173 24.43 19.74 -11.97
N CYS A 174 24.25 18.46 -11.73
CA CYS A 174 24.88 17.36 -12.46
C CYS A 174 23.98 16.73 -13.56
N GLY A 175 22.78 17.29 -13.77
CA GLY A 175 21.82 16.79 -14.75
C GLY A 175 21.12 15.50 -14.33
N ILE A 176 21.11 15.18 -13.04
CA ILE A 176 20.59 13.91 -12.49
C ILE A 176 19.06 13.99 -12.41
N SER A 177 18.35 13.04 -13.02
CA SER A 177 16.89 12.87 -12.86
C SER A 177 16.53 11.63 -12.02
N GLU A 178 17.36 10.59 -12.12
CA GLU A 178 17.22 9.33 -11.38
C GLU A 178 18.54 8.99 -10.70
N ILE A 179 18.46 8.34 -9.53
CA ILE A 179 19.63 7.95 -8.76
C ILE A 179 19.62 6.42 -8.62
N PRO A 180 20.75 5.72 -8.81
CA PRO A 180 20.81 4.28 -8.62
C PRO A 180 20.41 3.86 -7.20
N ASP A 181 19.53 2.87 -7.08
CA ASP A 181 19.14 2.28 -5.79
C ASP A 181 20.35 1.78 -5.01
N MET A 182 20.40 1.85 -3.68
CA MET A 182 21.53 1.37 -2.88
C MET A 182 22.89 1.99 -3.27
N LEU A 183 22.94 3.15 -3.93
CA LEU A 183 24.19 3.82 -4.31
C LEU A 183 25.12 3.97 -3.10
N PHE A 184 24.56 4.25 -1.92
CA PHE A 184 25.33 4.53 -0.72
C PHE A 184 25.62 3.33 0.19
N ALA A 185 25.11 2.14 -0.12
CA ALA A 185 25.21 0.98 0.77
C ALA A 185 26.66 0.54 1.08
N SER A 186 27.58 0.80 0.15
CA SER A 186 29.01 0.49 0.28
C SER A 186 29.81 1.56 1.05
N PHE A 187 29.36 2.81 1.11
CA PHE A 187 30.13 3.89 1.77
C PHE A 187 29.84 3.92 3.27
N LYS A 188 30.68 3.24 4.06
CA LYS A 188 30.46 3.13 5.51
C LYS A 188 30.63 4.45 6.25
N MET A 189 31.44 5.36 5.71
CA MET A 189 31.81 6.63 6.36
C MET A 189 31.07 7.86 5.80
N ILE A 190 30.11 7.68 4.89
CA ILE A 190 29.41 8.80 4.24
C ILE A 190 28.52 9.55 5.24
N TRP A 191 28.84 10.82 5.49
CA TRP A 191 28.07 11.65 6.42
C TRP A 191 27.39 12.85 5.74
N SER A 192 27.85 13.27 4.56
CA SER A 192 27.26 14.38 3.82
C SER A 192 27.10 14.06 2.33
N ILE A 193 25.89 14.28 1.83
CA ILE A 193 25.58 14.24 0.40
C ILE A 193 24.90 15.54 -0.02
N ASN A 194 25.26 16.02 -1.22
CA ASN A 194 24.60 17.16 -1.84
C ASN A 194 24.27 16.85 -3.30
N PHE A 195 22.97 16.78 -3.59
CA PHE A 195 22.37 16.56 -4.91
C PHE A 195 21.49 17.76 -5.32
N SER A 196 21.75 18.94 -4.77
CA SER A 196 20.96 20.13 -5.07
C SER A 196 21.06 20.56 -6.54
N GLN A 197 20.07 21.32 -7.01
CA GLN A 197 20.02 21.86 -8.39
C GLN A 197 20.01 20.78 -9.49
N ASN A 198 19.47 19.60 -9.20
CA ASN A 198 19.26 18.55 -10.18
C ASN A 198 17.78 18.50 -10.63
N ARG A 199 17.36 17.39 -11.22
CA ARG A 199 15.98 17.15 -11.71
C ARG A 199 15.38 15.92 -11.04
N ILE A 200 15.81 15.61 -9.81
CA ILE A 200 15.35 14.45 -9.06
C ILE A 200 13.90 14.67 -8.66
N PHE A 201 13.03 13.70 -8.92
CA PHE A 201 11.61 13.80 -8.62
C PHE A 201 11.13 12.75 -7.59
N HIS A 202 11.86 11.63 -7.48
CA HIS A 202 11.63 10.59 -6.47
C HIS A 202 12.91 9.77 -6.25
N TRP A 203 12.92 8.96 -5.19
CA TRP A 203 13.89 7.88 -4.97
C TRP A 203 13.25 6.83 -4.06
N THR A 204 13.73 5.60 -4.11
CA THR A 204 13.19 4.50 -3.30
C THR A 204 14.26 3.95 -2.36
N ASN A 205 15.22 3.17 -2.86
CA ASN A 205 16.17 2.44 -1.99
C ASN A 205 17.52 3.13 -1.87
N LEU A 206 17.57 4.45 -2.06
CA LEU A 206 18.83 5.22 -2.09
C LEU A 206 19.63 5.07 -0.78
N PHE A 207 18.93 5.11 0.35
CA PHE A 207 19.51 5.12 1.70
C PHE A 207 19.48 3.77 2.40
N LEU A 208 19.16 2.69 1.68
CA LEU A 208 19.12 1.35 2.25
C LEU A 208 20.52 0.96 2.78
N ASN A 209 20.57 0.44 4.01
CA ASN A 209 21.80 0.06 4.73
C ASN A 209 22.79 1.20 4.98
N VAL A 210 22.32 2.44 5.07
CA VAL A 210 23.14 3.61 5.45
C VAL A 210 22.83 4.04 6.89
N THR A 211 23.86 4.22 7.71
CA THR A 211 23.71 4.62 9.13
C THR A 211 24.45 5.91 9.49
N SER A 212 25.43 6.33 8.68
CA SER A 212 26.34 7.45 8.97
C SER A 212 25.89 8.82 8.45
N LEU A 213 24.82 8.88 7.65
CA LEU A 213 24.32 10.12 7.04
C LEU A 213 23.86 11.15 8.09
N THR A 214 24.42 12.35 8.03
CA THR A 214 24.03 13.48 8.91
C THR A 214 23.52 14.68 8.13
N LYS A 215 24.00 14.89 6.90
CA LYS A 215 23.61 16.02 6.04
C LYS A 215 23.16 15.53 4.67
N VAL A 216 21.91 15.84 4.32
CA VAL A 216 21.32 15.55 3.01
C VAL A 216 20.81 16.84 2.42
N ASP A 217 21.38 17.25 1.28
CA ASP A 217 20.89 18.38 0.51
C ASP A 217 20.31 17.90 -0.84
N LEU A 218 19.00 18.04 -0.97
CA LEU A 218 18.17 17.72 -2.12
C LEU A 218 17.39 18.97 -2.59
N SER A 219 17.83 20.17 -2.19
CA SER A 219 17.17 21.43 -2.57
C SER A 219 17.23 21.70 -4.07
N MET A 220 16.30 22.52 -4.58
CA MET A 220 16.25 22.91 -6.00
C MET A 220 16.19 21.69 -6.94
N ASN A 221 15.30 20.74 -6.62
CA ASN A 221 15.00 19.57 -7.44
C ASN A 221 13.52 19.59 -7.89
N ALA A 222 13.03 18.48 -8.42
CA ALA A 222 11.65 18.31 -8.88
C ALA A 222 10.83 17.40 -7.92
N ILE A 223 11.17 17.34 -6.64
CA ILE A 223 10.52 16.45 -5.67
C ILE A 223 9.13 17.00 -5.35
N SER A 224 8.10 16.19 -5.59
CA SER A 224 6.71 16.56 -5.27
C SER A 224 6.23 15.98 -3.95
N ILE A 225 6.51 14.70 -3.72
CA ILE A 225 6.10 13.96 -2.52
C ILE A 225 7.35 13.34 -1.92
N ILE A 226 7.42 13.39 -0.59
CA ILE A 226 8.47 12.70 0.15
C ILE A 226 7.85 11.40 0.61
N ASN A 227 8.35 10.25 0.16
CA ASN A 227 7.81 8.95 0.57
C ASN A 227 8.45 8.47 1.88
N GLN A 228 7.65 7.91 2.78
CA GLN A 228 8.14 7.41 4.06
C GLN A 228 9.14 6.25 3.88
N THR A 229 8.92 5.40 2.88
CA THR A 229 9.79 4.28 2.52
C THR A 229 11.16 4.71 2.03
N SER A 230 11.27 5.93 1.48
CA SER A 230 12.51 6.48 0.94
C SER A 230 13.50 6.96 2.02
N PHE A 231 13.08 6.99 3.29
CA PHE A 231 13.91 7.32 4.43
C PHE A 231 13.83 6.23 5.51
N PRO A 232 14.82 5.32 5.57
CA PRO A 232 14.92 4.34 6.64
C PRO A 232 15.01 4.99 8.03
N LYS A 233 14.52 4.30 9.06
CA LYS A 233 14.48 4.82 10.44
C LYS A 233 15.88 5.17 10.97
N GLU A 234 16.88 4.39 10.57
CA GLU A 234 18.28 4.56 10.90
C GLU A 234 18.78 5.92 10.40
N VAL A 235 18.45 6.28 9.16
CA VAL A 235 18.81 7.58 8.57
C VAL A 235 18.06 8.71 9.22
N LEU A 236 16.74 8.57 9.44
CA LEU A 236 15.96 9.62 10.14
C LEU A 236 16.51 9.92 11.54
N SER A 237 17.10 8.93 12.20
CA SER A 237 17.70 9.05 13.52
C SER A 237 19.03 9.81 13.48
N SER A 238 19.94 9.46 12.56
CA SER A 238 21.27 10.07 12.42
C SER A 238 21.27 11.45 11.75
N LEU A 239 20.23 11.76 10.96
CA LEU A 239 20.12 13.02 10.24
C LEU A 239 20.13 14.23 11.18
N LYS A 240 20.93 15.24 10.82
CA LYS A 240 21.03 16.53 11.49
C LYS A 240 20.54 17.67 10.61
N GLU A 241 20.78 17.57 9.30
CA GLU A 241 20.37 18.58 8.32
C GLU A 241 19.77 17.89 7.09
N LEU A 242 18.51 18.20 6.81
CA LEU A 242 17.77 17.84 5.61
C LEU A 242 17.35 19.12 4.90
N ASN A 243 17.93 19.38 3.73
CA ASN A 243 17.53 20.49 2.90
C ASN A 243 16.76 19.99 1.68
N LEU A 244 15.48 20.37 1.61
CA LEU A 244 14.58 20.08 0.50
C LEU A 244 13.97 21.38 -0.05
N ASP A 245 14.58 22.52 0.23
CA ASP A 245 14.09 23.83 -0.19
C ASP A 245 13.95 23.93 -1.72
N ALA A 246 13.06 24.79 -2.20
CA ALA A 246 12.83 25.02 -3.63
C ALA A 246 12.53 23.74 -4.46
N ASN A 247 11.73 22.83 -3.90
CA ASN A 247 11.13 21.71 -4.62
C ASN A 247 9.65 21.99 -4.97
N ILE A 248 9.03 21.15 -5.80
CA ILE A 248 7.66 21.33 -6.32
C ILE A 248 6.62 20.56 -5.50
N PHE A 249 6.55 20.83 -4.19
CA PHE A 249 5.77 20.01 -3.27
C PHE A 249 4.29 19.92 -3.62
N SER A 250 3.74 18.71 -3.51
CA SER A 250 2.31 18.44 -3.60
C SER A 250 1.72 18.38 -2.19
N CYS A 251 0.82 19.30 -1.88
CA CYS A 251 0.09 19.37 -0.61
C CYS A 251 -1.15 18.49 -0.69
N THR A 252 -0.90 17.18 -0.76
CA THR A 252 -1.88 16.10 -0.71
C THR A 252 -1.70 15.28 0.56
N CYS A 253 -2.51 14.24 0.74
CA CYS A 253 -2.45 13.35 1.89
C CYS A 253 -1.16 12.52 1.97
N ASP A 254 -0.44 12.36 0.85
CA ASP A 254 0.84 11.66 0.81
C ASP A 254 1.92 12.36 1.65
N GLN A 255 1.75 13.66 1.87
CA GLN A 255 2.67 14.49 2.66
C GLN A 255 2.42 14.39 4.18
N LEU A 256 1.33 13.73 4.60
CA LEU A 256 0.88 13.68 6.00
C LEU A 256 1.97 13.15 6.94
N TRP A 257 2.65 12.06 6.57
CA TRP A 257 3.70 11.49 7.42
C TRP A 257 4.87 12.46 7.60
N PHE A 258 5.27 13.17 6.54
CA PHE A 258 6.40 14.09 6.59
C PHE A 258 6.06 15.32 7.44
N LEU A 259 4.84 15.84 7.30
CA LEU A 259 4.32 16.93 8.15
C LEU A 259 4.26 16.50 9.62
N ASN A 260 3.80 15.29 9.90
CA ASN A 260 3.80 14.73 11.25
C ASN A 260 5.23 14.54 11.80
N TRP A 261 6.16 14.08 10.97
CA TRP A 261 7.56 13.89 11.36
C TRP A 261 8.23 15.24 11.66
N THR A 262 8.02 16.25 10.81
CA THR A 262 8.59 17.60 10.97
C THR A 262 8.04 18.33 12.20
N LYS A 263 6.82 18.02 12.67
CA LYS A 263 6.28 18.59 13.93
C LYS A 263 7.23 18.40 15.12
N TYR A 264 7.92 17.27 15.20
CA TYR A 264 8.85 16.93 16.28
C TYR A 264 10.33 17.09 15.89
N HIS A 265 10.64 17.23 14.59
CA HIS A 265 12.00 17.26 14.05
C HIS A 265 12.27 18.49 13.18
N MET A 266 11.56 19.60 13.40
CA MET A 266 11.69 20.81 12.59
C MET A 266 13.14 21.35 12.57
N ASN A 267 13.89 21.17 13.66
CA ASN A 267 15.30 21.56 13.75
C ASN A 267 16.22 20.78 12.78
N LYS A 268 15.78 19.60 12.30
CA LYS A 268 16.52 18.83 11.29
C LYS A 268 16.26 19.32 9.86
N VAL A 269 15.20 20.09 9.61
CA VAL A 269 14.81 20.51 8.25
C VAL A 269 15.20 21.95 8.00
N VAL A 270 16.12 22.14 7.06
CA VAL A 270 16.67 23.46 6.72
C VAL A 270 15.60 24.29 6.02
N ASN A 271 15.38 25.52 6.49
CA ASN A 271 14.44 26.49 5.91
C ASN A 271 13.01 25.98 5.73
N PHE A 272 12.54 25.05 6.57
CA PHE A 272 11.20 24.45 6.42
C PHE A 272 10.05 25.48 6.32
N LYS A 273 10.19 26.62 6.99
CA LYS A 273 9.22 27.73 6.95
C LYS A 273 9.07 28.38 5.57
N HIS A 274 9.98 28.15 4.64
CA HIS A 274 9.96 28.72 3.30
C HIS A 274 9.43 27.75 2.24
N TYR A 275 9.15 26.49 2.60
CA TYR A 275 8.69 25.50 1.65
C TYR A 275 7.27 25.85 1.20
N LYS A 276 7.03 25.79 -0.10
CA LYS A 276 5.75 26.15 -0.71
C LYS A 276 5.16 24.97 -1.46
N CYS A 277 3.85 24.81 -1.35
CA CYS A 277 3.05 23.94 -2.18
C CYS A 277 3.04 24.48 -3.62
N LYS A 278 3.12 23.56 -4.59
CA LYS A 278 2.88 23.84 -6.01
C LYS A 278 1.62 23.14 -6.53
N HIS A 279 1.32 21.97 -5.97
CA HIS A 279 0.14 21.19 -6.30
C HIS A 279 -0.68 20.88 -5.03
N PRO A 280 -1.99 20.64 -5.15
CA PRO A 280 -2.83 20.96 -6.31
C PRO A 280 -2.88 22.48 -6.60
N ILE A 281 -3.43 22.90 -7.75
CA ILE A 281 -3.33 24.30 -8.25
C ILE A 281 -3.95 25.31 -7.27
N ASP A 282 -5.03 24.94 -6.60
CA ASP A 282 -5.70 25.71 -5.55
C ASP A 282 -4.82 25.97 -4.32
N MET A 283 -3.76 25.19 -4.13
CA MET A 283 -2.80 25.32 -3.04
C MET A 283 -1.47 25.96 -3.50
N ASP A 284 -1.33 26.40 -4.75
CA ASP A 284 -0.09 26.98 -5.27
C ASP A 284 0.33 28.22 -4.45
N GLY A 285 1.57 28.21 -3.98
CA GLY A 285 2.15 29.28 -3.15
C GLY A 285 1.86 29.18 -1.66
N LEU A 286 0.97 28.27 -1.22
CA LEU A 286 0.71 28.03 0.20
C LEU A 286 1.97 27.52 0.89
N LEU A 287 2.25 27.97 2.12
CA LEU A 287 3.37 27.43 2.90
C LEU A 287 3.09 25.98 3.30
N LEU A 288 4.02 25.07 3.02
CA LEU A 288 3.88 23.67 3.39
C LEU A 288 3.70 23.48 4.90
N SER A 289 4.32 24.33 5.71
CA SER A 289 4.16 24.33 7.18
C SER A 289 2.76 24.72 7.66
N SER A 290 1.97 25.39 6.80
CA SER A 290 0.58 25.76 7.07
C SER A 290 -0.43 24.71 6.60
N TYR A 291 -0.04 23.85 5.67
CA TYR A 291 -0.87 22.73 5.24
C TYR A 291 -0.92 21.67 6.35
N ARG A 292 -2.11 21.49 6.96
CA ARG A 292 -2.35 20.58 8.08
C ARG A 292 -3.51 19.62 7.79
N PRO A 293 -3.29 18.61 6.93
CA PRO A 293 -4.29 17.57 6.74
C PRO A 293 -4.45 16.75 8.02
N THR A 294 -5.68 16.37 8.34
CA THR A 294 -5.97 15.37 9.39
C THR A 294 -5.97 13.97 8.80
N VAL A 295 -5.82 12.95 9.65
CA VAL A 295 -5.94 11.54 9.22
C VAL A 295 -7.32 11.30 8.59
N GLU A 296 -8.38 11.90 9.16
CA GLU A 296 -9.76 11.81 8.68
C GLU A 296 -9.94 12.40 7.27
N ASN A 297 -9.30 13.53 6.97
CA ASN A 297 -9.30 14.11 5.62
C ASN A 297 -8.58 13.22 4.59
N CYS A 298 -7.71 12.32 5.07
CA CYS A 298 -6.79 11.54 4.25
C CYS A 298 -7.12 10.06 4.17
N THR A 299 -8.11 9.57 4.92
CA THR A 299 -8.61 8.22 4.74
C THR A 299 -9.47 8.16 3.47
N PRO A 300 -9.21 7.23 2.52
CA PRO A 300 -10.08 7.03 1.36
C PRO A 300 -11.49 6.60 1.78
N TRP A 301 -11.61 6.06 3.00
CA TRP A 301 -12.85 5.64 3.63
C TRP A 301 -13.47 6.82 4.37
N ASN A 302 -14.46 7.44 3.75
CA ASN A 302 -15.35 8.32 4.48
C ASN A 302 -16.26 7.45 5.38
N PRO A 303 -16.25 7.62 6.71
CA PRO A 303 -17.10 6.84 7.61
C PRO A 303 -18.58 6.90 7.22
N VAL A 304 -19.03 8.01 6.64
CA VAL A 304 -20.40 8.16 6.11
C VAL A 304 -20.65 7.20 4.94
N ASN A 305 -19.71 7.06 4.00
CA ASN A 305 -19.85 6.13 2.87
C ASN A 305 -19.84 4.68 3.32
N THR A 306 -19.03 4.33 4.32
CA THR A 306 -19.02 2.98 4.91
C THR A 306 -20.37 2.66 5.55
N ILE A 307 -20.95 3.61 6.30
CA ILE A 307 -22.28 3.45 6.90
C ILE A 307 -23.35 3.26 5.81
N ILE A 308 -23.31 4.05 4.73
CA ILE A 308 -24.26 3.93 3.61
C ILE A 308 -24.16 2.56 2.93
N ILE A 309 -22.94 2.07 2.65
CA ILE A 309 -22.72 0.74 2.05
C ILE A 309 -23.26 -0.36 2.96
N CYS A 310 -23.00 -0.28 4.27
CA CYS A 310 -23.51 -1.25 5.25
C CYS A 310 -25.04 -1.26 5.32
N LEU A 311 -25.69 -0.09 5.28
CA LEU A 311 -27.16 0.04 5.28
C LEU A 311 -27.79 -0.49 3.98
N ALA A 312 -27.17 -0.22 2.82
CA ALA A 312 -27.63 -0.76 1.55
C ALA A 312 -27.51 -2.29 1.51
N GLY A 313 -26.40 -2.83 2.01
CA GLY A 313 -26.16 -4.28 2.10
C GLY A 313 -27.16 -4.98 3.02
N SER A 314 -27.42 -4.43 4.22
CA SER A 314 -28.40 -5.01 5.15
C SER A 314 -29.83 -4.93 4.59
N GLY A 315 -30.19 -3.83 3.92
CA GLY A 315 -31.46 -3.71 3.21
C GLY A 315 -31.65 -4.78 2.13
N ALA A 316 -30.62 -5.02 1.30
CA ALA A 316 -30.67 -6.06 0.27
C ALA A 316 -30.85 -7.47 0.86
N VAL A 317 -30.17 -7.79 1.96
CA VAL A 317 -30.32 -9.07 2.67
C VAL A 317 -31.75 -9.24 3.20
N ILE A 318 -32.32 -8.20 3.81
CA ILE A 318 -33.71 -8.23 4.29
C ILE A 318 -34.68 -8.49 3.15
N VAL A 319 -34.50 -7.82 2.00
CA VAL A 319 -35.35 -8.05 0.81
C VAL A 319 -35.24 -9.51 0.33
N VAL A 320 -34.03 -10.07 0.25
CA VAL A 320 -33.83 -11.48 -0.12
C VAL A 320 -34.53 -12.41 0.87
N ILE A 321 -34.40 -12.16 2.18
CA ILE A 321 -35.07 -12.96 3.22
C ILE A 321 -36.59 -12.87 3.05
N ILE A 322 -37.15 -11.68 2.83
CA ILE A 322 -38.59 -11.50 2.60
C ILE A 322 -39.04 -12.27 1.35
N VAL A 323 -38.31 -12.17 0.24
CA VAL A 323 -38.61 -12.90 -1.00
C VAL A 323 -38.57 -14.41 -0.77
N LEU A 324 -37.57 -14.92 -0.06
CA LEU A 324 -37.46 -16.33 0.30
C LEU A 324 -38.63 -16.78 1.20
N ILE A 325 -39.00 -15.98 2.20
CA ILE A 325 -40.15 -16.27 3.08
C ILE A 325 -41.45 -16.34 2.26
N VAL A 326 -41.69 -15.37 1.37
CA VAL A 326 -42.90 -15.34 0.52
C VAL A 326 -42.91 -16.53 -0.44
N ARG A 327 -41.80 -16.83 -1.12
CA ARG A 327 -41.69 -17.98 -2.03
C ARG A 327 -41.86 -19.31 -1.29
N CYS A 328 -41.31 -19.44 -0.10
CA CYS A 328 -41.35 -20.66 0.70
C CYS A 328 -42.60 -20.77 1.57
N GLN A 329 -43.51 -19.78 1.58
CA GLN A 329 -44.65 -19.74 2.50
C GLN A 329 -45.53 -20.99 2.42
N SER A 330 -45.80 -21.50 1.22
CA SER A 330 -46.57 -22.74 1.01
C SER A 330 -45.83 -23.98 1.52
N ASN A 331 -44.52 -24.05 1.28
CA ASN A 331 -43.68 -25.17 1.73
C ASN A 331 -43.47 -25.17 3.25
N ILE A 332 -43.32 -23.99 3.86
CA ILE A 332 -43.21 -23.82 5.32
C ILE A 332 -44.53 -24.25 6.00
N LYS A 333 -45.69 -23.84 5.46
CA LYS A 333 -47.00 -24.30 5.97
C LYS A 333 -47.14 -25.82 5.89
N ASN A 334 -46.70 -26.44 4.78
CA ASN A 334 -46.72 -27.89 4.62
C ASN A 334 -45.76 -28.61 5.58
N TYR A 335 -44.55 -28.10 5.79
CA TYR A 335 -43.61 -28.65 6.77
C TYR A 335 -44.13 -28.53 8.20
N ILE A 336 -44.71 -27.39 8.57
CA ILE A 336 -45.34 -27.20 9.90
C ILE A 336 -46.52 -28.16 10.07
N TYR A 337 -47.34 -28.36 9.03
CA TYR A 337 -48.44 -29.32 9.04
C TYR A 337 -47.93 -30.76 9.24
N LEU A 338 -46.97 -31.21 8.42
CA LEU A 338 -46.37 -32.54 8.54
C LEU A 338 -45.68 -32.74 9.88
N PHE A 339 -44.98 -31.73 10.38
CA PHE A 339 -44.34 -31.77 11.69
C PHE A 339 -45.38 -31.89 12.80
N ARG A 340 -46.48 -31.11 12.78
CA ARG A 340 -47.59 -31.25 13.74
C ARG A 340 -48.23 -32.63 13.68
N VAL A 341 -48.46 -33.18 12.48
CA VAL A 341 -49.03 -34.52 12.31
C VAL A 341 -48.09 -35.57 12.88
N THR A 342 -46.79 -35.50 12.59
CA THR A 342 -45.78 -36.48 13.03
C THR A 342 -45.52 -36.39 14.54
N TYR A 343 -45.45 -35.16 15.07
CA TYR A 343 -45.31 -34.88 16.49
C TYR A 343 -46.53 -35.41 17.27
N ASN A 344 -47.75 -35.16 16.79
CA ASN A 344 -48.96 -35.68 17.41
C ASN A 344 -49.12 -37.21 17.24
N LYS A 345 -48.62 -37.80 16.15
CA LYS A 345 -48.59 -39.27 15.96
C LYS A 345 -47.71 -39.97 17.01
N ARG A 346 -46.59 -39.35 17.41
CA ARG A 346 -45.68 -39.88 18.44
C ARG A 346 -46.27 -39.82 19.85
N ARG A 347 -47.26 -38.97 20.11
CA ARG A 347 -47.88 -38.81 21.44
C ARG A 347 -49.01 -39.81 21.72
N GLY A 348 -49.30 -40.73 20.78
CA GLY A 348 -50.41 -41.67 20.86
C GLY A 348 -51.76 -40.95 20.70
N TYR A 349 -52.66 -41.50 19.90
CA TYR A 349 -54.05 -41.01 19.89
C TYR A 349 -54.67 -41.32 21.25
N LEU A 350 -55.27 -40.31 21.90
CA LEU A 350 -56.05 -40.50 23.12
C LEU A 350 -57.15 -41.54 22.86
N THR A 351 -57.12 -42.64 23.60
CA THR A 351 -58.28 -43.53 23.77
C THR A 351 -59.34 -42.76 24.54
N LEU A 352 -60.47 -42.47 23.89
CA LEU A 352 -61.67 -41.97 24.58
C LEU A 352 -62.12 -43.05 25.57
N HIS A 353 -62.19 -42.71 26.86
CA HIS A 353 -62.78 -43.58 27.88
C HIS A 353 -64.31 -43.60 27.72
N ASN A 354 -64.90 -44.77 28.02
CA ASN A 354 -66.29 -45.19 27.90
C ASN A 354 -66.73 -45.65 26.50
N ASP A 355 -66.57 -46.94 26.24
CA ASP A 355 -67.07 -47.62 25.03
C ASP A 355 -68.56 -48.03 25.13
N GLU A 356 -69.24 -47.80 26.26
CA GLU A 356 -70.61 -48.27 26.49
C GLU A 356 -71.72 -47.23 26.23
N ASP A 357 -71.39 -45.97 25.91
CA ASP A 357 -72.38 -44.87 25.78
C ASP A 357 -72.75 -44.49 24.33
N PHE A 358 -72.19 -45.16 23.31
CA PHE A 358 -72.43 -44.80 21.90
C PHE A 358 -73.40 -45.75 21.20
N GLU A 359 -74.48 -45.20 20.65
CA GLU A 359 -75.50 -45.94 19.90
C GLU A 359 -75.00 -46.40 18.52
N TYR A 360 -73.96 -45.74 17.99
CA TYR A 360 -73.35 -46.04 16.68
C TYR A 360 -71.82 -46.03 16.77
N ASN A 361 -71.17 -46.91 16.01
CA ASN A 361 -69.71 -46.96 15.95
C ASN A 361 -69.14 -45.83 15.08
N ALA A 362 -69.86 -45.43 14.04
CA ALA A 362 -69.51 -44.25 13.26
C ALA A 362 -70.71 -43.56 12.59
N PHE A 363 -70.69 -42.24 12.55
CA PHE A 363 -71.53 -41.42 11.67
C PHE A 363 -70.80 -41.22 10.35
N VAL A 364 -71.46 -41.46 9.22
CA VAL A 364 -70.84 -41.39 7.89
C VAL A 364 -71.32 -40.14 7.16
N VAL A 365 -70.37 -39.32 6.73
CA VAL A 365 -70.62 -38.09 5.95
C VAL A 365 -70.09 -38.31 4.54
N TYR A 366 -70.95 -38.15 3.55
CA TYR A 366 -70.65 -38.38 2.13
C TYR A 366 -71.45 -37.42 1.26
N CYS A 367 -71.06 -37.28 -0.01
CA CYS A 367 -71.80 -36.47 -0.97
C CYS A 367 -72.92 -37.31 -1.58
N GLU A 368 -74.07 -36.70 -1.89
CA GLU A 368 -75.19 -37.40 -2.53
C GLU A 368 -74.78 -38.06 -3.87
N ALA A 369 -73.84 -37.45 -4.60
CA ALA A 369 -73.26 -38.04 -5.82
C ALA A 369 -72.55 -39.38 -5.58
N ASP A 370 -72.08 -39.64 -4.36
CA ASP A 370 -71.41 -40.88 -3.96
C ASP A 370 -72.39 -41.91 -3.33
N SER A 371 -73.67 -41.56 -3.22
CA SER A 371 -74.68 -42.33 -2.48
C SER A 371 -74.76 -43.80 -2.91
N ASP A 372 -74.78 -44.06 -4.22
CA ASP A 372 -74.85 -45.42 -4.76
C ASP A 372 -73.70 -46.30 -4.26
N TRP A 373 -72.46 -45.77 -4.29
CA TRP A 373 -71.30 -46.51 -3.80
C TRP A 373 -71.35 -46.68 -2.27
N VAL A 374 -71.78 -45.65 -1.54
CA VAL A 374 -71.87 -45.71 -0.08
C VAL A 374 -72.88 -46.78 0.35
N HIS A 375 -74.06 -46.82 -0.25
CA HIS A 375 -75.10 -47.78 0.12
C HIS A 375 -74.82 -49.20 -0.36
N THR A 376 -74.27 -49.38 -1.56
CA THR A 376 -74.09 -50.73 -2.13
C THR A 376 -72.76 -51.38 -1.76
N GLN A 377 -71.71 -50.60 -1.50
CA GLN A 377 -70.37 -51.14 -1.23
C GLN A 377 -69.90 -50.83 0.19
N PHE A 378 -69.93 -49.56 0.60
CA PHE A 378 -69.33 -49.15 1.87
C PHE A 378 -70.10 -49.68 3.08
N ILE A 379 -71.40 -49.37 3.16
CA ILE A 379 -72.26 -49.78 4.28
C ILE A 379 -72.29 -51.31 4.38
N GLN A 380 -72.53 -52.00 3.26
CA GLN A 380 -72.59 -53.47 3.25
C GLN A 380 -71.30 -54.11 3.74
N ARG A 381 -70.12 -53.61 3.33
CA ARG A 381 -68.84 -54.18 3.76
C ARG A 381 -68.52 -53.89 5.22
N VAL A 382 -68.91 -52.73 5.73
CA VAL A 382 -68.56 -52.28 7.09
C VAL A 382 -69.51 -52.85 8.13
N GLU A 383 -70.82 -52.89 7.86
CA GLU A 383 -71.81 -53.48 8.79
C GLU A 383 -71.79 -55.02 8.80
N ASN A 384 -71.21 -55.67 7.76
CA ASN A 384 -70.97 -57.13 7.77
C ASN A 384 -69.86 -57.56 8.73
N ILE A 385 -69.07 -56.62 9.28
CA ILE A 385 -68.08 -56.91 10.32
C ILE A 385 -68.84 -56.91 11.66
N GLU A 386 -68.80 -58.04 12.39
CA GLU A 386 -69.51 -58.17 13.67
C GLU A 386 -69.22 -57.00 14.63
N GLY A 387 -70.28 -56.37 15.14
CA GLY A 387 -70.21 -55.31 16.14
C GLY A 387 -70.05 -53.88 15.61
N LEU A 388 -70.17 -53.64 14.30
CA LEU A 388 -70.16 -52.28 13.71
C LEU A 388 -71.53 -51.85 13.20
N LYS A 389 -72.09 -50.80 13.82
CA LYS A 389 -73.33 -50.12 13.42
C LYS A 389 -73.02 -48.70 12.94
N LEU A 390 -73.42 -48.36 11.72
CA LEU A 390 -73.21 -47.04 11.13
C LEU A 390 -74.47 -46.18 11.23
N CYS A 391 -74.29 -44.88 11.47
CA CYS A 391 -75.37 -43.90 11.35
C CYS A 391 -75.27 -43.18 10.01
N ILE A 392 -76.35 -43.23 9.24
CA ILE A 392 -76.46 -42.72 7.87
C ILE A 392 -77.62 -41.75 7.78
N HIS A 393 -77.39 -40.54 7.26
CA HIS A 393 -78.39 -39.48 7.28
C HIS A 393 -79.70 -39.82 6.55
N HIS A 394 -79.65 -40.60 5.46
CA HIS A 394 -80.86 -41.01 4.73
C HIS A 394 -81.66 -42.13 5.41
N ARG A 395 -81.03 -42.86 6.33
CA ARG A 395 -81.64 -44.04 6.99
C ARG A 395 -82.09 -43.74 8.41
N ASP A 396 -81.28 -43.00 9.15
CA ASP A 396 -81.38 -42.88 10.60
C ASP A 396 -81.95 -41.53 11.08
N PHE A 397 -82.16 -40.55 10.20
CA PHE A 397 -82.65 -39.23 10.60
C PHE A 397 -84.15 -39.24 10.96
N GLU A 398 -84.49 -38.58 12.07
CA GLU A 398 -85.86 -38.43 12.52
C GLU A 398 -86.60 -37.41 11.64
N ILE A 399 -87.76 -37.81 11.11
CA ILE A 399 -88.61 -36.97 10.24
C ILE A 399 -89.25 -35.86 11.07
N GLY A 400 -89.19 -34.62 10.58
CA GLY A 400 -89.80 -33.44 11.21
C GLY A 400 -88.84 -32.57 12.04
N GLN A 401 -87.57 -32.96 12.18
CA GLN A 401 -86.51 -32.15 12.79
C GLN A 401 -85.63 -31.46 11.72
N PRO A 402 -85.03 -30.28 12.01
CA PRO A 402 -84.06 -29.66 11.12
C PRO A 402 -82.85 -30.59 10.89
N ILE A 403 -82.39 -30.70 9.64
CA ILE A 403 -81.24 -31.54 9.24
C ILE A 403 -80.01 -31.27 10.12
N ILE A 404 -79.78 -30.00 10.49
CA ILE A 404 -78.69 -29.56 11.37
C ILE A 404 -78.82 -30.17 12.78
N GLY A 405 -80.05 -30.21 13.32
CA GLY A 405 -80.34 -30.80 14.63
C GLY A 405 -80.09 -32.31 14.62
N ASN A 406 -80.51 -32.99 13.53
CA ASN A 406 -80.24 -34.41 13.34
C ASN A 406 -78.73 -34.71 13.22
N ILE A 407 -77.98 -33.95 12.42
CA ILE A 407 -76.52 -34.14 12.29
C ILE A 407 -75.84 -34.02 13.66
N ASN A 408 -76.12 -32.96 14.44
CA ASN A 408 -75.47 -32.80 15.75
C ASN A 408 -75.82 -33.95 16.71
N LYS A 409 -77.10 -34.34 16.77
CA LYS A 409 -77.59 -35.43 17.61
C LYS A 409 -76.92 -36.77 17.26
N PHE A 410 -76.83 -37.11 15.98
CA PHE A 410 -76.25 -38.38 15.53
C PHE A 410 -74.72 -38.38 15.51
N VAL A 411 -74.09 -37.21 15.34
CA VAL A 411 -72.67 -37.02 15.60
C VAL A 411 -72.35 -37.28 17.07
N GLU A 412 -73.16 -36.81 18.03
CA GLU A 412 -72.95 -37.07 19.46
C GLU A 412 -73.12 -38.55 19.83
N LYS A 413 -74.13 -39.20 19.26
CA LYS A 413 -74.43 -40.63 19.46
C LYS A 413 -73.44 -41.59 18.81
N SER A 414 -72.54 -41.10 17.96
CA SER A 414 -71.58 -41.92 17.22
C SER A 414 -70.18 -41.85 17.81
N ARG A 415 -69.49 -42.99 17.94
CA ARG A 415 -68.11 -43.04 18.49
C ARG A 415 -67.09 -42.34 17.59
N LYS A 416 -67.27 -42.41 16.27
CA LYS A 416 -66.41 -41.74 15.29
C LYS A 416 -67.25 -41.05 14.21
N VAL A 417 -66.63 -40.14 13.49
CA VAL A 417 -67.17 -39.60 12.23
C VAL A 417 -66.24 -40.06 11.12
N VAL A 418 -66.80 -40.71 10.11
CA VAL A 418 -66.10 -41.13 8.90
C VAL A 418 -66.54 -40.24 7.76
N VAL A 419 -65.60 -39.55 7.13
CA VAL A 419 -65.86 -38.67 5.99
C VAL A 419 -65.35 -39.35 4.73
N ILE A 420 -66.23 -39.53 3.75
CA ILE A 420 -65.89 -40.11 2.45
C ILE A 420 -65.51 -38.97 1.51
N MET A 421 -64.21 -38.81 1.26
CA MET A 421 -63.69 -37.73 0.43
C MET A 421 -63.62 -38.16 -1.04
N SER A 422 -64.46 -37.55 -1.88
CA SER A 422 -64.45 -37.64 -3.34
C SER A 422 -64.20 -36.26 -3.97
N ASN A 423 -64.01 -36.21 -5.29
CA ASN A 423 -63.91 -34.94 -6.02
C ASN A 423 -65.20 -34.12 -5.94
N ASP A 424 -66.36 -34.77 -5.89
CA ASP A 424 -67.66 -34.12 -5.80
C ASP A 424 -67.93 -33.64 -4.36
N PHE A 425 -67.50 -34.42 -3.36
CA PHE A 425 -67.47 -33.99 -1.96
C PHE A 425 -66.65 -32.71 -1.77
N ALA A 426 -65.47 -32.62 -2.40
CA ALA A 426 -64.59 -31.47 -2.29
C ALA A 426 -65.17 -30.20 -2.94
N LYS A 427 -66.10 -30.32 -3.89
CA LYS A 427 -66.75 -29.19 -4.55
C LYS A 427 -68.06 -28.75 -3.87
N SER A 428 -68.70 -29.64 -3.11
CA SER A 428 -69.96 -29.34 -2.43
C SER A 428 -69.75 -28.50 -1.17
N GLU A 429 -70.21 -27.24 -1.20
CA GLU A 429 -70.20 -26.36 -0.02
C GLU A 429 -70.99 -26.95 1.16
N TRP A 430 -72.08 -27.66 0.87
CA TRP A 430 -72.90 -28.32 1.89
C TRP A 430 -72.14 -29.45 2.60
N CYS A 431 -71.44 -30.31 1.85
CA CYS A 431 -70.66 -31.40 2.43
C CYS A 431 -69.44 -30.90 3.22
N GLN A 432 -68.79 -29.82 2.75
CA GLN A 432 -67.72 -29.16 3.53
C GLN A 432 -68.25 -28.56 4.84
N TRP A 433 -69.46 -28.00 4.81
CA TRP A 433 -70.12 -27.46 6.00
C TRP A 433 -70.51 -28.55 7.02
N GLU A 434 -70.98 -29.71 6.57
CA GLU A 434 -71.26 -30.85 7.46
C GLU A 434 -70.00 -31.31 8.21
N VAL A 435 -68.85 -31.33 7.53
CA VAL A 435 -67.54 -31.61 8.15
C VAL A 435 -67.18 -30.53 9.16
N ASP A 436 -67.40 -29.25 8.86
CA ASP A 436 -67.15 -28.15 9.80
C ASP A 436 -68.02 -28.24 11.06
N CYS A 437 -69.28 -28.66 10.92
CA CYS A 437 -70.16 -28.95 12.05
C CYS A 437 -69.64 -30.12 12.90
N THR A 438 -69.19 -31.22 12.28
CA THR A 438 -68.56 -32.33 13.01
C THR A 438 -67.23 -31.91 13.68
N GLY A 439 -66.53 -30.94 13.11
CA GLY A 439 -65.29 -30.35 13.65
C GLY A 439 -65.47 -29.63 14.98
N LYS A 440 -66.69 -29.18 15.35
CA LYS A 440 -66.98 -28.55 16.65
C LYS A 440 -66.83 -29.52 17.83
N ARG A 441 -67.15 -30.82 17.65
CA ARG A 441 -66.91 -31.85 18.68
C ARG A 441 -65.42 -32.01 19.02
N ARG A 442 -64.55 -31.80 18.02
CA ARG A 442 -63.08 -31.81 18.17
C ARG A 442 -62.55 -30.63 19.00
N ARG A 443 -63.33 -29.55 19.15
CA ARG A 443 -63.01 -28.38 20.00
C ARG A 443 -63.58 -28.55 21.41
N LEU A 444 -64.82 -29.01 21.55
CA LEU A 444 -65.45 -29.27 22.86
C LEU A 444 -64.75 -30.37 23.67
N GLY A 445 -64.21 -31.40 23.02
CA GLY A 445 -63.36 -32.41 23.69
C GLY A 445 -62.03 -31.87 24.24
N ARG A 446 -61.57 -30.67 23.81
CA ARG A 446 -60.41 -30.00 24.42
C ARG A 446 -60.78 -29.17 25.66
N ASP A 447 -62.00 -28.65 25.74
CA ASP A 447 -62.42 -27.79 26.84
C ASP A 447 -62.76 -28.55 28.14
N VAL A 448 -63.01 -29.86 28.06
CA VAL A 448 -63.14 -30.69 29.26
C VAL A 448 -61.76 -31.08 29.81
N SER A 449 -60.72 -31.18 28.97
CA SER A 449 -59.35 -31.51 29.42
C SER A 449 -58.54 -30.31 29.89
N SER A 450 -59.01 -29.07 29.69
CA SER A 450 -58.32 -27.86 30.13
C SER A 450 -58.63 -27.46 31.57
N ARG A 451 -59.63 -28.08 32.23
CA ARG A 451 -59.98 -27.81 33.63
C ARG A 451 -59.29 -28.71 34.68
N HIS A 452 -58.38 -29.61 34.29
CA HIS A 452 -57.70 -30.52 35.24
C HIS A 452 -56.16 -30.40 35.21
N VAL A 453 -55.62 -29.29 34.69
CA VAL A 453 -54.16 -29.06 34.63
C VAL A 453 -53.74 -27.74 35.29
N GLU A 454 -54.65 -27.07 36.00
CA GLU A 454 -54.34 -25.91 36.84
C GLU A 454 -54.67 -26.20 38.30
N GLU A 455 -53.98 -27.16 38.90
CA GLU A 455 -53.75 -27.25 40.34
C GLU A 455 -52.64 -28.29 40.54
N TYR A 456 -51.40 -27.79 40.67
CA TYR A 456 -50.26 -28.25 41.48
C TYR A 456 -48.95 -27.64 40.95
#